data_AF-A0A3N5PEB5-F1
#
_entry.id   AF-A0A3N5PEB5-F1
#
_cell.length_a   1.000
_cell.length_b   1.000
_cell.length_c   1.000
_cell.angle_alpha   90.00
_cell.angle_beta   90.00
_cell.angle_gamma   90.00
#
_symmetry.space_group_name_H-M   'P 1'
#
loop_
_entity.id
_entity.type
_entity.pdbx_description
1 polymer ?
#
loop_
_entity_poly.entity_id
_entity_poly.type
_entity_poly.pdbx_seq_one_letter_code
_entity_poly.pdbx_strand_id
1 'polypeptide(L)'
;MKKISDAILLQCLEQLDNGRPVESVQARCSEIGAELGHVLECTRQLEGLSVDPPLAVQQRARAGFLAQAQGGAKGPVGLTFRPRWLAPALAVLLLLLVASTTVVGASASAVPGDALYGTKRAVEQWRLLIAAGPEAEAELTASFRQERLHEVTQLLDTERSAEVSFEGTLQSLGEQRWTVGGLPIVVDSLTHIVGSPG
;
A
#
# COMPACT_ATOMS: atom_id res chain seq x y z
N MET A 1 30.14 10.99 17.00
CA MET A 1 28.92 11.70 17.44
C MET A 1 28.18 10.75 18.38
N LYS A 2 28.11 11.07 19.68
CA LYS A 2 27.46 10.21 20.69
C LYS A 2 25.96 10.11 20.35
N LYS A 3 25.45 8.89 20.16
CA LYS A 3 24.01 8.65 19.97
C LYS A 3 23.29 9.13 21.23
N ILE A 4 22.37 10.06 21.06
CA ILE A 4 21.42 10.47 22.11
C ILE A 4 20.55 9.24 22.38
N SER A 5 20.48 8.78 23.63
CA SER A 5 19.60 7.69 24.01
C SER A 5 18.17 8.23 24.05
N ASP A 6 17.32 7.86 23.08
CA ASP A 6 15.91 8.28 23.01
C ASP A 6 15.17 8.13 24.34
N ALA A 7 15.52 7.12 25.13
CA ALA A 7 14.97 6.88 26.45
C ALA A 7 15.21 8.03 27.45
N ILE A 8 16.37 8.69 27.40
CA ILE A 8 16.68 9.80 28.33
C ILE A 8 15.92 11.06 27.90
N LEU A 9 15.77 11.28 26.59
CA LEU A 9 15.01 12.41 26.04
C LEU A 9 13.53 12.30 26.42
N LEU A 10 12.94 11.12 26.23
CA LEU A 10 11.55 10.83 26.61
C LEU A 10 11.31 11.07 28.11
N GLN A 11 12.26 10.67 28.95
CA GLN A 11 12.16 10.86 30.40
C GLN A 11 12.35 12.33 30.83
N CYS A 12 13.22 13.10 30.14
CA CYS A 12 13.33 14.56 30.35
C CYS A 12 12.01 15.26 29.97
N LEU A 13 11.37 14.88 28.86
CA LEU A 13 10.09 15.44 28.40
C LEU A 13 8.93 15.13 29.36
N GLU A 14 8.83 13.90 29.83
CA GLU A 14 7.79 13.49 30.79
C GLU A 14 7.90 14.27 32.11
N GLN A 15 9.11 14.60 32.57
CA GLN A 15 9.30 15.37 33.80
C GLN A 15 8.87 16.85 33.65
N LEU A 16 9.05 17.43 32.46
CA LEU A 16 8.58 18.77 32.14
C LEU A 16 7.05 18.83 32.06
N ASP A 17 6.43 17.82 31.44
CA ASP A 17 4.97 17.72 31.35
C ASP A 17 4.33 17.55 32.74
N ASN A 18 5.03 16.89 33.66
CA ASN A 18 4.66 16.78 35.07
C ASN A 18 4.94 18.06 35.91
N GLY A 19 5.26 19.18 35.27
CA GLY A 19 5.37 20.49 35.92
C GLY A 19 6.64 20.71 36.74
N ARG A 20 7.70 19.90 36.55
CA ARG A 20 8.99 20.18 37.20
C ARG A 20 9.68 21.39 36.56
N PRO A 21 10.34 22.23 37.36
CA PRO A 21 11.07 23.39 36.86
C PRO A 21 12.24 22.95 35.95
N VAL A 22 12.37 23.63 34.81
CA VAL A 22 13.28 23.30 33.71
C VAL A 22 14.73 23.22 34.19
N GLU A 23 15.12 24.03 35.17
CA GLU A 23 16.47 24.09 35.77
C GLU A 23 16.86 22.75 36.40
N SER A 24 15.89 22.04 37.01
CA SER A 24 16.11 20.74 37.65
C SER A 24 16.27 19.60 36.64
N VAL A 25 15.67 19.76 35.46
CA VAL A 25 15.75 18.80 34.34
C VAL A 25 17.03 19.05 33.53
N GLN A 26 17.42 20.31 33.36
CA GLN A 26 18.62 20.74 32.63
C GLN A 26 19.92 20.22 33.24
N ALA A 27 20.03 20.13 34.57
CA ALA A 27 21.21 19.56 35.22
C ALA A 27 21.46 18.08 34.85
N ARG A 28 20.39 17.30 34.64
CA ARG A 28 20.45 15.88 34.24
C ARG A 28 20.60 15.68 32.74
N CYS A 29 20.00 16.55 31.92
CA CYS A 29 20.18 16.51 30.46
C CYS A 29 21.48 17.24 30.03
N SER A 30 22.24 17.87 30.95
CA SER A 30 23.53 18.57 30.68
C SER A 30 24.63 17.66 30.12
N GLU A 31 24.55 16.35 30.37
CA GLU A 31 25.46 15.35 29.81
C GLU A 31 25.24 15.12 28.29
N ILE A 32 24.11 15.61 27.74
CA ILE A 32 23.63 15.36 26.36
C ILE A 32 24.10 16.46 25.37
N GLY A 33 24.80 17.48 25.87
CA GLY A 33 25.57 18.40 25.03
C GLY A 33 24.95 19.80 24.91
N ALA A 34 25.85 20.78 24.83
CA ALA A 34 25.56 22.21 24.80
C ALA A 34 24.53 22.66 23.74
N GLU A 35 24.23 21.85 22.73
CA GLU A 35 23.27 22.17 21.66
C GLU A 35 21.81 22.26 22.17
N LEU A 36 21.41 21.42 23.14
CA LEU A 36 20.04 21.49 23.68
C LEU A 36 19.83 22.75 24.53
N GLY A 37 20.89 23.27 25.16
CA GLY A 37 20.84 24.48 25.97
C GLY A 37 20.47 25.72 25.17
N HIS A 38 20.95 25.83 23.93
CA HIS A 38 20.60 26.96 23.06
C HIS A 38 19.15 26.94 22.59
N VAL A 39 18.61 25.75 22.25
CA VAL A 39 17.21 25.64 21.83
C VAL A 39 16.27 26.06 22.95
N LEU A 40 16.56 25.64 24.19
CA LEU A 40 15.76 26.00 25.37
C LEU A 40 15.87 27.50 25.73
N GLU A 41 17.04 28.11 25.59
CA GLU A 41 17.22 29.55 25.81
C GLU A 41 16.49 30.39 24.74
N CYS A 42 16.46 29.94 23.48
CA CYS A 42 15.67 30.60 22.43
C CYS A 42 14.17 30.57 22.72
N THR A 43 13.64 29.46 23.23
CA THR A 43 12.23 29.40 23.66
C THR A 43 11.94 30.33 24.83
N ARG A 44 12.87 30.48 25.78
CA ARG A 44 12.71 31.42 26.92
C ARG A 44 12.59 32.88 26.48
N GLN A 45 13.34 33.28 25.45
CA GLN A 45 13.25 34.64 24.90
C GLN A 45 11.93 34.91 24.17
N LEU A 46 11.28 33.87 23.65
CA LEU A 46 10.00 33.96 22.96
C LEU A 46 8.80 33.98 23.90
N GLU A 47 8.92 33.42 25.11
CA GLU A 47 7.82 33.32 26.08
C GLU A 47 7.34 34.68 26.63
N GLY A 48 8.18 35.73 26.52
CA GLY A 48 7.80 37.12 26.86
C GLY A 48 7.11 37.89 25.73
N LEU A 49 7.05 37.36 24.51
CA LEU A 49 6.37 37.98 23.39
C LEU A 49 4.91 37.52 23.37
N SER A 50 4.03 38.26 24.05
CA SER A 50 2.60 38.08 23.90
C SER A 50 2.19 38.48 22.47
N VAL A 51 1.95 37.49 21.62
CA VAL A 51 1.53 37.65 20.21
C VAL A 51 0.02 37.83 20.15
N ASP A 52 -0.52 38.79 20.89
CA ASP A 52 -1.90 39.21 20.69
C ASP A 52 -1.97 40.74 20.63
N PRO A 53 -1.95 41.35 19.42
CA PRO A 53 -1.96 42.79 19.29
C PRO A 53 -3.30 43.35 19.83
N PRO A 54 -3.28 44.44 20.60
CA PRO A 54 -4.50 45.03 21.14
C PRO A 54 -5.50 45.37 20.01
N LEU A 55 -6.79 45.11 20.25
CA LEU A 55 -7.87 45.20 19.26
C LEU A 55 -7.87 46.50 18.43
N ALA A 56 -7.45 47.63 18.99
CA ALA A 56 -7.34 48.90 18.29
C ALA A 56 -6.28 48.92 17.17
N VAL A 57 -5.17 48.19 17.35
CA VAL A 57 -4.12 48.02 16.32
C VAL A 57 -4.63 47.12 15.20
N GLN A 58 -5.35 46.06 15.57
CA GLN A 58 -5.97 45.14 14.63
C GLN A 58 -7.04 45.84 13.77
N GLN A 59 -7.85 46.71 14.38
CA GLN A 59 -8.85 47.51 13.67
C GLN A 59 -8.23 48.51 12.68
N ARG A 60 -7.16 49.21 13.06
CA ARG A 60 -6.44 50.10 12.11
C ARG A 60 -5.77 49.33 10.98
N ALA A 61 -5.12 48.21 11.28
CA ALA A 61 -4.50 47.36 10.26
C ALA A 61 -5.56 46.85 9.27
N ARG A 62 -6.72 46.41 9.77
CA ARG A 62 -7.85 45.97 8.94
C ARG A 62 -8.42 47.10 8.09
N ALA A 63 -8.57 48.30 8.64
CA ALA A 63 -9.04 49.47 7.90
C ALA A 63 -8.06 49.87 6.78
N GLY A 64 -6.75 49.87 7.06
CA GLY A 64 -5.72 50.14 6.05
C GLY A 64 -5.68 49.07 4.95
N PHE A 65 -5.80 47.79 5.32
CA PHE A 65 -5.84 46.69 4.37
C PHE A 65 -7.07 46.75 3.45
N LEU A 66 -8.26 47.05 4.00
CA LEU A 66 -9.48 47.21 3.22
C LEU A 66 -9.43 48.43 2.29
N ALA A 67 -8.85 49.55 2.74
CA ALA A 67 -8.64 50.72 1.91
C ALA A 67 -7.71 50.44 0.72
N GLN A 68 -6.67 49.64 0.95
CA GLN A 68 -5.72 49.24 -0.10
C GLN A 68 -6.33 48.19 -1.05
N ALA A 69 -7.26 47.36 -0.58
CA ALA A 69 -8.00 46.40 -1.41
C ALA A 69 -9.03 47.08 -2.35
N GLN A 70 -9.61 48.22 -1.94
CA GLN A 70 -10.56 48.96 -2.78
C GLN A 70 -9.89 49.78 -3.90
N GLY A 71 -8.61 50.13 -3.76
CA GLY A 71 -7.82 50.83 -4.79
C GLY A 71 -7.31 49.95 -5.94
N GLY A 72 -7.57 48.64 -5.90
CA GLY A 72 -7.00 47.67 -6.84
C GLY A 72 -7.93 46.49 -7.09
N ALA A 73 -9.15 46.74 -7.56
CA ALA A 73 -10.04 45.68 -8.07
C ALA A 73 -9.51 45.11 -9.40
N LYS A 74 -8.43 44.32 -9.34
CA LYS A 74 -7.96 43.50 -10.46
C LYS A 74 -8.78 42.22 -10.54
N GLY A 75 -9.90 42.28 -11.27
CA GLY A 75 -10.59 41.16 -11.95
C GLY A 75 -10.90 39.87 -11.15
N PRO A 76 -11.74 38.96 -11.69
CA PRO A 76 -11.85 37.63 -11.12
C PRO A 76 -10.50 36.90 -11.27
N VAL A 77 -9.88 36.55 -10.15
CA VAL A 77 -8.77 35.58 -10.14
C VAL A 77 -9.39 34.23 -10.49
N GLY A 78 -9.43 33.92 -11.79
CA GLY A 78 -9.78 32.60 -12.27
C GLY A 78 -8.75 31.61 -11.73
N LEU A 79 -9.15 30.80 -10.75
CA LEU A 79 -8.37 29.66 -10.26
C LEU A 79 -8.37 28.57 -11.34
N THR A 80 -7.64 28.81 -12.43
CA THR A 80 -7.26 27.72 -13.32
C THR A 80 -6.01 27.07 -12.74
N PHE A 81 -6.19 26.34 -11.65
CA PHE A 81 -5.26 25.28 -11.27
C PHE A 81 -5.33 24.24 -12.38
N ARG A 82 -4.53 24.46 -13.43
CA ARG A 82 -4.22 23.43 -14.42
C ARG A 82 -3.04 22.67 -13.84
N PRO A 83 -3.26 21.56 -13.10
CA PRO A 83 -2.14 20.84 -12.53
C PRO A 83 -1.41 20.28 -13.75
N ARG A 84 -0.22 20.83 -14.03
CA ARG A 84 0.65 20.42 -15.16
C ARG A 84 1.04 18.94 -15.10
N TRP A 85 0.71 18.27 -14.00
CA TRP A 85 0.90 16.86 -13.73
C TRP A 85 -0.29 15.98 -14.12
N LEU A 86 -1.49 16.54 -14.37
CA LEU A 86 -2.65 15.74 -14.80
C LEU A 86 -2.45 15.16 -16.21
N ALA A 87 -1.86 15.93 -17.13
CA ALA A 87 -1.60 15.45 -18.48
C ALA A 87 -0.58 14.28 -18.52
N PRO A 88 0.60 14.36 -17.87
CA PRO A 88 1.50 13.21 -17.82
C PRO A 88 0.93 12.07 -16.96
N ALA A 89 0.21 12.33 -15.86
CA ALA A 89 -0.40 11.27 -15.06
C ALA A 89 -1.50 10.51 -15.84
N LEU A 90 -2.34 11.23 -16.59
CA LEU A 90 -3.35 10.63 -17.46
C LEU A 90 -2.71 9.87 -18.63
N ALA A 91 -1.62 10.39 -19.20
CA ALA A 91 -0.87 9.70 -20.24
C ALA A 91 -0.22 8.41 -19.71
N VAL A 92 0.36 8.44 -18.51
CA VAL A 92 0.90 7.24 -17.83
C VAL A 92 -0.21 6.27 -17.50
N LEU A 93 -1.37 6.72 -16.99
CA LEU A 93 -2.53 5.87 -16.73
C LEU A 93 -3.06 5.22 -18.00
N LEU A 94 -3.21 5.97 -19.09
CA LEU A 94 -3.62 5.45 -20.39
C LEU A 94 -2.59 4.48 -20.95
N LEU A 95 -1.29 4.77 -20.80
CA LEU A 95 -0.21 3.89 -21.24
C LEU A 95 -0.18 2.60 -20.41
N LEU A 96 -0.46 2.67 -19.11
CA LEU A 96 -0.64 1.50 -18.25
C LEU A 96 -1.90 0.70 -18.62
N LEU A 97 -3.01 1.35 -18.97
CA LEU A 97 -4.24 0.70 -19.42
C LEU A 97 -4.07 0.02 -20.79
N VAL A 98 -3.35 0.65 -21.74
CA VAL A 98 -3.04 0.07 -23.05
C VAL A 98 -1.95 -1.01 -22.96
N ALA A 99 -0.96 -0.83 -22.07
CA ALA A 99 -0.03 -1.89 -21.73
C ALA A 99 -0.76 -3.07 -21.06
N SER A 100 -1.81 -2.79 -20.30
CA SER A 100 -2.67 -3.83 -19.72
C SER A 100 -3.42 -4.59 -20.81
N THR A 101 -3.96 -3.97 -21.86
CA THR A 101 -4.65 -4.76 -22.91
C THR A 101 -3.70 -5.69 -23.70
N THR A 102 -2.42 -5.33 -23.83
CA THR A 102 -1.41 -6.17 -24.53
C THR A 102 -0.75 -7.21 -23.62
N VAL A 103 -0.49 -6.89 -22.35
CA VAL A 103 0.11 -7.81 -21.36
C VAL A 103 -0.93 -8.71 -20.69
N VAL A 104 -2.15 -8.23 -20.44
CA VAL A 104 -3.23 -9.03 -19.84
C VAL A 104 -3.77 -10.06 -20.82
N GLY A 105 -3.74 -9.81 -22.14
CA GLY A 105 -4.08 -10.81 -23.15
C GLY A 105 -3.21 -12.06 -23.07
N ALA A 106 -1.89 -11.88 -22.86
CA ALA A 106 -0.94 -12.97 -22.65
C ALA A 106 -0.96 -13.53 -21.21
N SER A 107 -1.30 -12.70 -20.22
CA SER A 107 -1.41 -13.15 -18.81
C SER A 107 -2.67 -13.98 -18.55
N ALA A 108 -3.77 -13.67 -19.25
CA ALA A 108 -5.03 -14.41 -19.15
C ALA A 108 -4.86 -15.84 -19.68
N SER A 109 -4.06 -16.02 -20.72
CA SER A 109 -3.69 -17.31 -21.31
C SER A 109 -2.46 -17.96 -20.67
N ALA A 110 -1.89 -17.37 -19.62
CA ALA A 110 -0.67 -17.90 -19.01
C ALA A 110 -0.97 -19.23 -18.33
N VAL A 111 -0.22 -20.27 -18.71
CA VAL A 111 -0.26 -21.61 -18.11
C VAL A 111 0.87 -21.79 -17.10
N PRO A 112 0.83 -22.83 -16.24
CA PRO A 112 1.91 -23.09 -15.30
C PRO A 112 3.24 -23.23 -16.04
N GLY A 113 4.28 -22.55 -15.53
CA GLY A 113 5.58 -22.45 -16.19
C GLY A 113 5.75 -21.22 -17.10
N ASP A 114 4.69 -20.45 -17.38
CA ASP A 114 4.83 -19.14 -18.05
C ASP A 114 5.27 -18.04 -17.07
N ALA A 115 6.01 -17.05 -17.58
CA ALA A 115 6.57 -15.95 -16.79
C ALA A 115 5.49 -15.14 -16.03
N LEU A 116 4.29 -14.99 -16.61
CA LEU A 116 3.19 -14.21 -16.05
C LEU A 116 2.20 -15.05 -15.22
N TYR A 117 2.45 -16.36 -15.07
CA TYR A 117 1.57 -17.24 -14.32
C TYR A 117 1.48 -16.87 -12.82
N GLY A 118 2.61 -16.46 -12.21
CA GLY A 118 2.60 -15.94 -10.84
C GLY A 118 1.71 -14.72 -10.67
N THR A 119 1.68 -13.83 -11.68
CA THR A 119 0.78 -12.67 -11.71
C THR A 119 -0.68 -13.09 -11.85
N LYS A 120 -0.99 -14.09 -12.69
CA LYS A 120 -2.35 -14.66 -12.80
C LYS A 120 -2.84 -15.15 -11.43
N ARG A 121 -2.05 -15.98 -10.74
CA ARG A 121 -2.37 -16.49 -9.39
C ARG A 121 -2.53 -15.38 -8.35
N ALA A 122 -1.72 -14.33 -8.41
CA ALA A 122 -1.88 -13.18 -7.53
C ALA A 122 -3.23 -12.48 -7.77
N VAL A 123 -3.61 -12.22 -9.02
CA VAL A 123 -4.90 -11.60 -9.37
C VAL A 123 -6.09 -12.46 -8.91
N GLU A 124 -6.02 -13.78 -9.08
CA GLU A 124 -7.02 -14.72 -8.57
C GLU A 124 -7.19 -14.60 -7.04
N GLN A 125 -6.07 -14.56 -6.30
CA GLN A 125 -6.09 -14.38 -4.84
C GLN A 125 -6.70 -13.05 -4.42
N TRP A 126 -6.35 -11.96 -5.11
CA TRP A 126 -6.95 -10.65 -4.85
C TRP A 126 -8.46 -10.66 -5.08
N ARG A 127 -8.94 -11.36 -6.12
CA ARG A 127 -10.38 -11.50 -6.40
C ARG A 127 -11.12 -12.25 -5.29
N LEU A 128 -10.52 -13.30 -4.73
CA LEU A 128 -11.09 -14.01 -3.57
C LEU A 128 -11.18 -13.10 -2.34
N LEU A 129 -10.13 -12.30 -2.06
CA LEU A 129 -10.10 -11.40 -0.91
C LEU A 129 -11.17 -10.29 -0.95
N ILE A 130 -11.56 -9.86 -2.14
CA ILE A 130 -12.59 -8.81 -2.32
C ILE A 130 -13.98 -9.37 -2.62
N ALA A 131 -14.15 -10.70 -2.65
CA ALA A 131 -15.42 -11.34 -2.93
C ALA A 131 -16.48 -10.95 -1.88
N ALA A 132 -17.69 -10.64 -2.33
CA ALA A 132 -18.77 -10.12 -1.49
C ALA A 132 -19.50 -11.24 -0.72
N GLY A 133 -18.76 -11.98 0.12
CA GLY A 133 -19.29 -13.04 0.97
C GLY A 133 -19.05 -14.46 0.45
N PRO A 134 -19.49 -15.48 1.22
CA PRO A 134 -19.09 -16.87 1.02
C PRO A 134 -19.62 -17.49 -0.28
N GLU A 135 -20.76 -17.04 -0.79
CA GLU A 135 -21.33 -17.52 -2.05
C GLU A 135 -20.48 -17.08 -3.25
N ALA A 136 -20.11 -15.80 -3.32
CA ALA A 136 -19.24 -15.26 -4.36
C ALA A 136 -17.83 -15.89 -4.30
N GLU A 137 -17.30 -16.13 -3.10
CA GLU A 137 -16.03 -16.83 -2.91
C GLU A 137 -16.10 -18.28 -3.42
N ALA A 138 -17.19 -19.00 -3.12
CA ALA A 138 -17.39 -20.37 -3.58
C ALA A 138 -17.49 -20.45 -5.11
N GLU A 139 -18.21 -19.53 -5.74
CA GLU A 139 -18.33 -19.43 -7.20
C GLU A 139 -16.98 -19.13 -7.85
N LEU A 140 -16.24 -18.14 -7.34
CA LEU A 140 -14.89 -17.83 -7.82
C LEU A 140 -13.94 -19.01 -7.66
N THR A 141 -13.96 -19.69 -6.51
CA THR A 141 -13.11 -20.86 -6.26
C THR A 141 -13.45 -22.00 -7.22
N ALA A 142 -14.74 -22.26 -7.47
CA ALA A 142 -15.16 -23.26 -8.46
C ALA A 142 -14.67 -22.89 -9.87
N SER A 143 -14.78 -21.62 -10.26
CA SER A 143 -14.29 -21.14 -11.55
C SER A 143 -12.76 -21.32 -11.70
N PHE A 144 -11.99 -20.99 -10.65
CA PHE A 144 -10.54 -21.17 -10.67
C PHE A 144 -10.13 -22.64 -10.70
N ARG A 145 -10.84 -23.54 -10.00
CA ARG A 145 -10.60 -24.99 -10.10
C ARG A 145 -10.79 -25.49 -11.53
N GLN A 146 -11.88 -25.08 -12.18
CA GLN A 146 -12.15 -25.47 -13.57
C GLN A 146 -11.08 -24.91 -14.52
N GLU A 147 -10.65 -23.66 -14.31
CA GLU A 147 -9.54 -23.06 -15.04
C GLU A 147 -8.23 -23.86 -14.87
N ARG A 148 -7.90 -24.32 -13.65
CA ARG A 148 -6.70 -25.15 -13.43
C ARG A 148 -6.74 -26.42 -14.30
N LEU A 149 -7.89 -27.08 -14.42
CA LEU A 149 -8.03 -28.27 -15.27
C LEU A 149 -7.79 -27.93 -16.74
N HIS A 150 -8.34 -26.81 -17.22
CA HIS A 150 -8.14 -26.36 -18.59
C HIS A 150 -6.67 -26.06 -18.90
N GLU A 151 -5.96 -25.41 -17.97
CA GLU A 151 -4.54 -25.12 -18.16
C GLU A 151 -3.67 -26.37 -18.16
N VAL A 152 -4.00 -27.39 -17.35
CA VAL A 152 -3.30 -28.67 -17.41
C VAL A 152 -3.55 -29.36 -18.75
N THR A 153 -4.79 -29.35 -19.26
CA THR A 153 -5.08 -29.85 -20.62
C THR A 153 -4.25 -29.10 -21.67
N GLN A 154 -4.14 -27.77 -21.56
CA GLN A 154 -3.34 -26.98 -22.49
C GLN A 154 -1.84 -27.30 -22.41
N LEU A 155 -1.30 -27.57 -21.21
CA LEU A 155 0.07 -28.05 -21.06
C LEU A 155 0.29 -29.39 -21.76
N LEU A 156 -0.67 -30.32 -21.65
CA LEU A 156 -0.63 -31.61 -22.33
C LEU A 156 -0.71 -31.44 -23.86
N ASP A 157 -1.62 -30.60 -24.35
CA ASP A 157 -1.80 -30.33 -25.78
C ASP A 157 -0.58 -29.64 -26.42
N THR A 158 0.17 -28.87 -25.62
CA THR A 158 1.39 -28.18 -26.06
C THR A 158 2.68 -28.96 -25.76
N GLU A 159 2.57 -30.17 -25.22
CA GLU A 159 3.70 -31.02 -24.80
C GLU A 159 4.68 -30.33 -23.84
N ARG A 160 4.17 -29.40 -23.02
CA ARG A 160 4.96 -28.64 -22.04
C ARG A 160 4.87 -29.28 -20.67
N SER A 161 6.01 -29.33 -19.97
CA SER A 161 6.08 -29.82 -18.59
C SER A 161 6.22 -28.65 -17.61
N ALA A 162 5.39 -28.65 -16.58
CA ALA A 162 5.46 -27.71 -15.47
C ALA A 162 4.93 -28.37 -14.18
N GLU A 163 5.31 -27.82 -13.03
CA GLU A 163 4.70 -28.19 -11.75
C GLU A 163 3.27 -27.65 -11.68
N VAL A 164 2.32 -28.51 -11.34
CA VAL A 164 0.89 -28.17 -11.32
C VAL A 164 0.23 -28.66 -10.04
N SER A 165 -0.76 -27.90 -9.58
CA SER A 165 -1.67 -28.28 -8.49
C SER A 165 -3.08 -28.03 -8.97
N PHE A 166 -3.91 -29.07 -9.00
CA PHE A 166 -5.30 -29.01 -9.42
C PHE A 166 -6.16 -29.94 -8.57
N GLU A 167 -7.47 -29.69 -8.57
CA GLU A 167 -8.47 -30.45 -7.84
C GLU A 167 -9.53 -30.92 -8.84
N GLY A 168 -10.05 -32.13 -8.68
CA GLY A 168 -11.12 -32.65 -9.51
C GLY A 168 -11.74 -33.92 -8.96
N THR A 169 -12.90 -34.30 -9.50
CA THR A 169 -13.55 -35.55 -9.11
C THR A 169 -12.72 -36.74 -9.58
N LEU A 170 -12.46 -37.68 -8.67
CA LEU A 170 -11.86 -38.96 -9.01
C LEU A 170 -12.89 -39.81 -9.75
N GLN A 171 -12.62 -40.10 -11.03
CA GLN A 171 -13.52 -40.87 -11.90
C GLN A 171 -13.08 -42.32 -12.07
N SER A 172 -11.76 -42.57 -12.01
CA SER A 172 -11.20 -43.92 -12.12
C SER A 172 -9.94 -44.03 -11.27
N LEU A 173 -9.82 -45.17 -10.58
CA LEU A 173 -8.68 -45.53 -9.73
C LEU A 173 -8.09 -46.85 -10.25
N GLY A 174 -7.01 -46.78 -11.03
CA GLY A 174 -6.16 -47.92 -11.36
C GLY A 174 -4.96 -48.04 -10.40
N GLU A 175 -4.14 -49.07 -10.56
CA GLU A 175 -2.94 -49.27 -9.72
C GLU A 175 -1.94 -48.12 -9.80
N GLN A 176 -1.74 -47.54 -10.98
CA GLN A 176 -0.82 -46.42 -11.22
C GLN A 176 -1.41 -45.30 -12.07
N ARG A 177 -2.58 -45.52 -12.69
CA ARG A 177 -3.22 -44.55 -13.59
C ARG A 177 -4.58 -44.18 -13.06
N TRP A 178 -4.75 -42.91 -12.70
CA TRP A 178 -6.00 -42.37 -12.19
C TRP A 178 -6.56 -41.37 -13.18
N THR A 179 -7.88 -41.15 -13.12
CA THR A 179 -8.52 -40.07 -13.86
C THR A 179 -9.14 -39.10 -12.87
N VAL A 180 -8.63 -37.87 -12.84
CA VAL A 180 -9.08 -36.81 -11.92
C VAL A 180 -9.55 -35.62 -12.74
N GLY A 181 -10.83 -35.24 -12.61
CA GLY A 181 -11.39 -34.13 -13.39
C GLY A 181 -11.30 -34.33 -14.91
N GLY A 182 -11.31 -35.57 -15.39
CA GLY A 182 -11.13 -35.92 -16.81
C GLY A 182 -9.66 -36.00 -17.27
N LEU A 183 -8.70 -35.64 -16.42
CA LEU A 183 -7.27 -35.71 -16.74
C LEU A 183 -6.70 -37.07 -16.32
N PRO A 184 -6.08 -37.83 -17.25
CA PRO A 184 -5.35 -39.04 -16.90
C PRO A 184 -4.02 -38.67 -16.26
N ILE A 185 -3.78 -39.14 -15.04
CA ILE A 185 -2.52 -38.96 -14.30
C ILE A 185 -1.87 -40.30 -13.99
N VAL A 186 -0.54 -40.30 -13.96
CA VAL A 186 0.25 -41.40 -13.39
C VAL A 186 0.65 -41.00 -11.98
N VAL A 187 0.28 -41.82 -10.99
CA VAL A 187 0.67 -41.59 -9.60
C VAL A 187 2.02 -42.24 -9.34
N ASP A 188 2.99 -41.42 -8.97
CA ASP A 188 4.36 -41.84 -8.67
C ASP A 188 4.86 -41.26 -7.34
N SER A 189 6.15 -41.43 -7.03
CA SER A 189 6.76 -40.93 -5.79
C SER A 189 6.87 -39.40 -5.70
N LEU A 190 6.72 -38.68 -6.81
CA LEU A 190 6.73 -37.21 -6.85
C LEU A 190 5.32 -36.63 -6.69
N THR A 191 4.29 -37.47 -6.82
CA THR A 191 2.89 -37.07 -6.75
C THR A 191 2.44 -36.92 -5.30
N HIS A 192 2.14 -35.69 -4.88
CA HIS A 192 1.57 -35.43 -3.55
C HIS A 192 0.04 -35.37 -3.61
N ILE A 193 -0.63 -36.34 -2.98
CA ILE A 193 -2.09 -36.46 -2.96
C ILE A 193 -2.64 -35.85 -1.67
N VAL A 194 -3.61 -34.95 -1.80
CA VAL A 194 -4.34 -34.36 -0.67
C VAL A 194 -5.80 -34.79 -0.75
N GLY A 195 -6.29 -35.43 0.31
CA GLY A 195 -7.62 -36.04 0.38
C GLY A 195 -7.56 -37.56 0.33
N SER A 196 -8.62 -38.22 0.79
CA SER A 196 -8.74 -39.68 0.73
C SER A 196 -9.45 -40.09 -0.56
N PRO A 197 -8.85 -40.91 -1.43
CA PRO A 197 -9.62 -41.65 -2.41
C PRO A 197 -10.57 -42.56 -1.60
N GLY A 198 -11.88 -42.38 -1.81
CA GLY A 198 -12.92 -43.12 -1.09
C GLY A 198 -12.86 -44.62 -1.35
#